data_AF-A0A661Z4L1-F1
#
_entry.id   AF-A0A661Z4L1-F1
#
_cell.length_a   1.000
_cell.length_b   1.000
_cell.length_c   1.000
_cell.angle_alpha   90.00
_cell.angle_beta   90.00
_cell.angle_gamma   90.00
#
_symmetry.space_group_name_H-M   'P 1'
#
loop_
_entity.id
_entity.type
_entity.pdbx_description
1 polymer ?
#
loop_
_entity_poly.entity_id
_entity_poly.type
_entity_poly.pdbx_seq_one_letter_code
_entity_poly.pdbx_strand_id
1 'polypeptide(L)' 'MIDADSIAKDLGSVKAANIVMLGAGIPFIGLDVKMLEDALGVLFGRKGQDVVDLNIKALHAGIEEANKVINK' A
#
# COMPACT_ATOMS: atom_id res chain seq x y z
N MET A 1 3.20 -14.49 -7.24
CA MET A 1 3.59 -13.19 -7.83
C MET A 1 2.46 -12.23 -7.55
N ILE A 2 2.74 -11.03 -7.03
CA ILE A 2 1.72 -10.03 -6.70
C ILE A 2 1.54 -9.10 -7.91
N ASP A 3 0.30 -8.95 -8.39
CA ASP A 3 -0.04 -8.03 -9.47
C ASP A 3 -0.50 -6.68 -8.90
N ALA A 4 0.47 -5.82 -8.62
CA ALA A 4 0.23 -4.53 -8.00
C ALA A 4 -0.57 -3.55 -8.88
N ASP A 5 -0.45 -3.66 -10.21
CA ASP A 5 -1.16 -2.80 -11.14
C ASP A 5 -2.66 -3.09 -11.11
N SER A 6 -3.03 -4.38 -11.13
CA SER A 6 -4.42 -4.82 -11.02
C SER A 6 -5.03 -4.41 -9.67
N ILE A 7 -4.32 -4.65 -8.56
CA ILE A 7 -4.79 -4.25 -7.22
C ILE A 7 -5.02 -2.74 -7.14
N ALA A 8 -4.07 -1.94 -7.62
CA ALA A 8 -4.17 -0.49 -7.60
C ALA A 8 -5.32 0.03 -8.47
N LYS A 9 -5.55 -0.61 -9.63
CA LYS A 9 -6.67 -0.32 -10.51
C LYS A 9 -8.02 -0.59 -9.83
N ASP A 10 -8.16 -1.72 -9.14
CA ASP A 10 -9.39 -2.09 -8.44
C ASP A 10 -9.69 -1.16 -7.25
N LEU A 11 -8.64 -0.61 -6.63
CA LEU A 11 -8.76 0.46 -5.63
C LEU A 11 -9.11 1.84 -6.22
N GLY A 12 -9.21 1.96 -7.55
CA GLY A 12 -9.60 3.17 -8.26
C GLY A 12 -8.44 4.07 -8.69
N SER A 13 -7.18 3.61 -8.59
CA SER A 13 -6.03 4.40 -9.04
C SER A 13 -4.82 3.54 -9.38
N VAL A 14 -4.55 3.39 -10.68
CA VAL A 14 -3.32 2.77 -11.19
C VAL A 14 -2.03 3.40 -10.64
N LYS A 15 -2.10 4.66 -10.17
CA LYS A 15 -0.94 5.38 -9.62
C LYS A 15 -0.53 4.88 -8.23
N ALA A 16 -1.37 4.09 -7.56
CA ALA A 16 -1.10 3.55 -6.23
C ALA A 16 -0.32 2.22 -6.26
N ALA A 17 0.02 1.68 -7.45
CA ALA A 17 0.72 0.40 -7.59
C ALA A 17 2.07 0.36 -6.84
N ASN A 18 2.79 1.48 -6.81
CA ASN A 18 4.03 1.59 -6.03
C ASN A 18 3.80 1.43 -4.51
N ILE A 19 2.66 1.90 -4.00
CA ILE A 19 2.31 1.76 -2.58
C ILE A 19 1.84 0.33 -2.28
N VAL A 20 1.15 -0.33 -3.22
CA VAL A 20 0.87 -1.78 -3.13
C VAL A 20 2.17 -2.56 -3.03
N MET A 21 3.16 -2.27 -3.88
CA MET A 21 4.48 -2.90 -3.82
C MET A 21 5.21 -2.62 -2.52
N LEU A 22 5.15 -1.38 -2.00
CA LEU A 22 5.70 -1.03 -0.70
C LEU A 22 5.08 -1.87 0.42
N GLY A 23 3.75 -1.98 0.43
CA GLY A 23 2.99 -2.80 1.37
C GLY A 23 3.40 -4.27 1.34
N ALA A 24 3.52 -4.82 0.12
CA ALA A 24 3.93 -6.21 -0.10
C ALA A 24 5.34 -6.52 0.41
N GLY A 25 6.22 -5.51 0.48
CA GLY A 25 7.56 -5.67 1.04
C GLY A 25 7.58 -5.78 2.57
N ILE A 26 6.60 -5.20 3.27
CA ILE A 26 6.63 -5.01 4.73
C ILE A 26 6.85 -6.31 5.51
N PRO A 27 6.14 -7.43 5.25
CA PRO A 27 6.35 -8.68 5.98
C PRO A 27 7.78 -9.23 5.90
N PHE A 28 8.56 -8.82 4.90
CA PHE A 28 9.94 -9.29 4.69
C PHE A 28 10.99 -8.36 5.34
N ILE A 29 10.68 -7.08 5.49
CA ILE A 29 11.62 -6.05 5.98
C ILE A 29 11.33 -5.59 7.42
N GLY A 30 10.15 -5.90 7.96
CA GLY A 30 9.80 -5.63 9.36
C GLY A 30 9.63 -4.14 9.70
N LEU A 31 9.19 -3.32 8.74
CA LEU A 31 8.88 -1.91 8.99
C LEU A 31 7.58 -1.74 9.77
N ASP A 32 7.52 -0.70 10.61
CA ASP A 32 6.28 -0.31 11.29
C ASP A 32 5.27 0.28 10.30
N VAL A 33 4.10 -0.36 10.21
CA VAL A 33 3.01 0.07 9.33
C VAL A 33 2.51 1.45 9.71
N LYS A 34 2.41 1.76 11.01
CA LYS A 34 1.89 3.04 11.47
C LYS A 34 2.81 4.19 11.06
N MET A 35 4.12 4.00 11.17
CA MET A 35 5.11 4.98 10.70
C MET A 35 4.94 5.27 9.20
N LEU A 36 4.64 4.24 8.39
CA LEU A 36 4.41 4.41 6.96
C LEU A 36 3.08 5.14 6.67
N GLU A 37 2.01 4.84 7.40
CA GLU A 37 0.74 5.58 7.29
C GLU A 37 0.92 7.08 7.61
N ASP A 38 1.61 7.38 8.71
CA ASP A 38 1.92 8.76 9.10
C ASP A 38 2.74 9.45 8.00
N ALA A 39 3.72 8.76 7.40
CA ALA A 39 4.51 9.28 6.27
C ALA A 39 3.67 9.52 5.00
N LEU A 40 2.71 8.65 4.69
CA LEU A 40 1.78 8.85 3.58
C LEU A 40 0.93 10.11 3.78
N GLY A 41 0.50 10.38 5.02
CA GLY A 41 -0.19 11.62 5.40
C GLY A 41 0.65 12.86 5.11
N VAL A 42 1.94 12.85 5.49
CA VAL A 42 2.85 13.98 5.23
C VAL A 42 3.11 14.17 3.73
N LEU A 43 3.34 13.09 2.99
CA LEU A 43 3.72 13.15 1.57
C LEU A 43 2.54 13.53 0.65
N PHE A 44 1.35 13.01 0.96
CA PHE A 44 0.17 13.13 0.10
C PHE A 44 -0.90 14.07 0.64
N GLY A 45 -0.78 14.57 1.88
CA GLY A 45 -1.78 15.46 2.50
C GLY A 45 -2.10 16.71 1.67
N ARG A 46 -1.10 17.28 0.98
CA ARG A 46 -1.32 18.42 0.05
C ARG A 46 -2.23 18.11 -1.15
N LYS A 47 -2.49 16.83 -1.43
CA LYS A 47 -3.34 16.35 -2.53
C LYS A 47 -4.77 16.02 -2.07
N GLY A 48 -5.07 16.17 -0.79
CA GLY A 48 -6.39 15.90 -0.20
C GLY A 48 -6.48 14.54 0.50
N GLN A 49 -7.44 14.44 1.42
CA GLN A 49 -7.63 13.27 2.28
C GLN A 49 -7.94 12.00 1.48
N ASP A 50 -8.76 12.10 0.43
CA ASP A 50 -9.09 10.97 -0.44
C ASP A 50 -7.85 10.31 -1.05
N VAL A 51 -6.82 11.11 -1.39
CA VAL A 51 -5.56 10.61 -1.93
C VAL A 51 -4.75 9.91 -0.85
N VAL A 52 -4.73 10.44 0.38
CA VAL A 52 -4.05 9.80 1.52
C VAL A 52 -4.70 8.46 1.82
N ASP A 53 -6.04 8.43 1.96
CA ASP A 53 -6.81 7.23 2.29
C ASP A 53 -6.65 6.14 1.21
N LEU A 54 -6.63 6.53 -0.06
CA LEU A 54 -6.38 5.62 -1.18
C LEU A 54 -4.98 4.97 -1.08
N ASN A 55 -3.94 5.75 -0.76
CA ASN A 55 -2.60 5.20 -0.63
C ASN A 55 -2.48 4.32 0.62
N ILE A 56 -3.15 4.66 1.73
CA ILE A 56 -3.21 3.78 2.92
C ILE A 56 -3.89 2.45 2.56
N LYS A 57 -5.02 2.47 1.84
CA LYS A 57 -5.68 1.24 1.37
C LYS A 57 -4.75 0.40 0.48
N ALA A 58 -4.01 1.04 -0.42
CA ALA A 58 -3.03 0.36 -1.26
C ALA A 58 -1.91 -0.30 -0.46
N LEU A 59 -1.42 0.36 0.60
CA LEU A 59 -0.40 -0.17 1.50
C LEU A 59 -0.89 -1.47 2.16
N HIS A 60 -2.10 -1.42 2.74
CA HIS A 60 -2.71 -2.59 3.38
C HIS A 60 -2.99 -3.74 2.40
N ALA A 61 -3.47 -3.44 1.19
CA ALA A 61 -3.69 -4.45 0.17
C ALA A 61 -2.39 -5.18 -0.19
N GLY A 62 -1.27 -4.46 -0.29
CA GLY A 62 0.05 -5.05 -0.48
C GLY A 62 0.45 -6.00 0.65
N ILE A 63 0.29 -5.57 1.91
CA ILE A 63 0.60 -6.38 3.10
C ILE A 63 -0.24 -7.67 3.10
N GLU A 64 -1.54 -7.55 2.85
CA GLU A 64 -2.48 -8.67 2.84
C GLU A 64 -2.09 -9.71 1.78
N GLU A 65 -1.80 -9.28 0.55
CA GLU A 65 -1.39 -10.18 -0.54
C GLU A 65 -0.05 -10.86 -0.25
N ALA A 66 0.92 -10.15 0.32
CA ALA A 66 2.18 -10.77 0.74
C ALA A 66 1.98 -11.82 1.84
N ASN A 67 1.13 -11.55 2.83
CA ASN A 67 0.82 -12.51 3.88
C ASN A 67 0.11 -13.76 3.36
N LYS A 68 -0.74 -13.64 2.34
CA LYS A 68 -1.34 -14.80 1.65
C LYS A 68 -0.30 -15.70 0.98
N VAL A 69 0.81 -15.12 0.51
CA VAL A 69 1.92 -15.87 -0.10
C VAL A 69 2.82 -16.50 0.95
N ILE A 70 3.08 -15.80 2.06
CA ILE A 70 3.98 -16.27 3.14
C ILE A 70 3.34 -17.39 3.97
N ASN A 71 2.05 -17.28 4.26
CA ASN A 71 1.32 -18.24 5.11
C ASN A 71 0.79 -19.46 4.35
N LYS A 72 1.26 -19.66 3.12
CA LYS A 72 0.85 -20.75 2.23
C LYS A 72 1.97 -21.76 2.07
#